data_AF-A0A497G6F8-F1
#
_entry.id   AF-A0A497G6F8-F1
#
_cell.length_a   1.000
_cell.length_b   1.000
_cell.length_c   1.000
_cell.angle_alpha   90.00
_cell.angle_beta   90.00
_cell.angle_gamma   90.00
#
_symmetry.space_group_name_H-M   'P 1'
#
loop_
_entity.id
_entity.type
_entity.pdbx_description
1 polymer ?
#
loop_
_entity_poly.entity_id
_entity_poly.type
_entity_poly.pdbx_seq_one_letter_code
_entity_poly.pdbx_strand_id
1 'polypeptide(L)'
;MNWDDVKDAVAGMAPIIGTAFGPAGTAAGALVAAALGVGNSPKEVLKAIKNDPQAAIKLRALELEHKYDFERLAYANAVEHRKIDTLDIQDARKRDTAIYVNGYHNYRADILAFMAFAMLCVMVYMINGNIGIKPEVLAIFNMAIGALLKMIGDVFAFEFGSSRGSKEKELREVVFSSHRLGFFN
;
A
#
# COMPACT_ATOMS: atom_id res chain seq x y z
N MET A 1 -20.67 -4.66 -1.65
CA MET A 1 -20.49 -6.11 -1.84
C MET A 1 -19.62 -6.26 -3.06
N ASN A 2 -18.34 -6.46 -2.80
CA ASN A 2 -17.29 -6.52 -3.79
C ASN A 2 -16.79 -7.97 -3.89
N TRP A 3 -15.98 -8.27 -4.92
CA TRP A 3 -15.41 -9.60 -5.09
C TRP A 3 -14.49 -10.04 -3.95
N ASP A 4 -13.94 -9.08 -3.20
CA ASP A 4 -13.13 -9.34 -2.00
C ASP A 4 -13.95 -10.04 -0.91
N ASP A 5 -15.20 -9.62 -0.68
CA ASP A 5 -16.10 -10.25 0.30
C ASP A 5 -16.40 -11.72 -0.07
N VAL A 6 -16.52 -12.00 -1.38
CA VAL A 6 -16.75 -13.34 -1.90
C VAL A 6 -15.49 -14.20 -1.75
N LYS A 7 -14.33 -13.62 -2.09
CA LYS A 7 -13.03 -14.27 -1.93
C LYS A 7 -12.81 -14.70 -0.49
N ASP A 8 -13.06 -13.82 0.48
CA ASP A 8 -12.83 -14.13 1.90
C ASP A 8 -13.75 -15.26 2.37
N ALA A 9 -15.03 -15.24 1.97
CA ALA A 9 -15.96 -16.31 2.27
C ALA A 9 -15.53 -17.65 1.64
N VAL A 10 -15.10 -17.63 0.37
CA VAL A 10 -14.66 -18.84 -0.35
C VAL A 10 -13.33 -19.35 0.19
N ALA A 11 -12.38 -18.48 0.53
CA ALA A 11 -11.06 -18.87 1.05
C ALA A 11 -11.14 -19.66 2.35
N GLY A 12 -12.12 -19.35 3.22
CA GLY A 12 -12.38 -20.12 4.44
C GLY A 12 -12.89 -21.55 4.19
N MET A 13 -13.50 -21.81 3.04
CA MET A 13 -14.08 -23.11 2.70
C MET A 13 -13.24 -23.91 1.69
N ALA A 14 -12.67 -23.23 0.70
CA ALA A 14 -11.91 -23.75 -0.43
C ALA A 14 -10.67 -22.87 -0.73
N PRO A 15 -9.51 -23.18 -0.11
CA PRO A 15 -8.32 -22.33 -0.14
C PRO A 15 -7.72 -22.06 -1.54
N ILE A 16 -7.65 -23.06 -2.43
CA ILE A 16 -7.07 -22.93 -3.77
C ILE A 16 -7.95 -22.05 -4.65
N ILE A 17 -9.27 -22.15 -4.50
CA ILE A 17 -10.20 -21.23 -5.17
C ILE A 17 -9.96 -19.81 -4.66
N GLY A 18 -9.81 -19.64 -3.34
CA GLY A 18 -9.51 -18.34 -2.71
C GLY A 18 -8.21 -17.69 -3.20
N THR A 19 -7.16 -18.46 -3.49
CA THR A 19 -5.90 -17.94 -4.07
C THR A 19 -6.01 -17.66 -5.57
N ALA A 20 -6.89 -18.36 -6.27
CA ALA A 20 -7.22 -18.09 -7.68
C ALA A 20 -8.04 -16.80 -7.88
N PHE A 21 -8.64 -16.24 -6.82
CA PHE A 21 -9.28 -14.92 -6.85
C PHE A 21 -8.22 -13.81 -6.97
N GLY A 22 -7.99 -13.36 -8.20
CA GLY A 22 -7.19 -12.17 -8.54
C GLY A 22 -7.93 -10.85 -8.27
N PRO A 23 -7.31 -9.69 -8.57
CA PRO A 23 -7.79 -8.35 -8.22
C PRO A 23 -9.18 -7.98 -8.77
N ALA A 24 -9.65 -8.70 -9.79
CA ALA A 24 -11.00 -8.51 -10.36
C ALA A 24 -11.98 -9.64 -10.01
N GLY A 25 -11.52 -10.75 -9.41
CA GLY A 25 -12.34 -11.90 -9.03
C GLY A 25 -13.15 -12.58 -10.14
N THR A 26 -13.05 -12.10 -11.39
CA THR A 26 -14.00 -12.42 -12.46
C THR A 26 -13.90 -13.86 -12.95
N ALA A 27 -12.69 -14.42 -13.06
CA ALA A 27 -12.49 -15.78 -13.57
C ALA A 27 -12.86 -16.85 -12.53
N ALA A 28 -12.31 -16.75 -11.31
CA ALA A 28 -12.64 -17.67 -10.22
C ALA A 28 -14.10 -17.51 -9.77
N GLY A 29 -14.61 -16.28 -9.74
CA GLY A 29 -16.01 -15.96 -9.44
C GLY A 29 -17.00 -16.56 -10.44
N ALA A 30 -16.67 -16.57 -11.73
CA ALA A 30 -17.51 -17.20 -12.76
C ALA A 30 -17.60 -18.71 -12.59
N LEU A 31 -16.49 -19.38 -12.26
CA LEU A 31 -16.47 -20.83 -12.01
C LEU A 31 -17.28 -21.19 -10.76
N VAL A 32 -17.14 -20.40 -9.70
CA VAL A 32 -17.92 -20.57 -8.47
C VAL A 32 -19.40 -20.29 -8.71
N ALA A 33 -19.75 -19.25 -9.46
CA ALA A 33 -21.13 -18.92 -9.81
C ALA A 33 -21.78 -20.05 -10.63
N ALA A 34 -21.06 -20.59 -11.62
CA ALA A 34 -21.52 -21.72 -12.42
C ALA A 34 -21.74 -22.98 -11.57
N ALA A 35 -20.84 -23.29 -10.64
CA ALA A 35 -20.96 -24.44 -9.75
C ALA A 35 -22.12 -24.31 -8.75
N LEU A 36 -22.41 -23.09 -8.28
CA LEU A 36 -23.53 -22.81 -7.39
C LEU A 36 -24.85 -22.59 -8.14
N GLY A 37 -24.82 -22.53 -9.48
CA GLY A 37 -26.01 -22.31 -10.31
C GLY A 37 -26.61 -20.91 -10.18
N VAL A 38 -25.80 -19.90 -9.86
CA VAL A 38 -26.24 -18.52 -9.65
C VAL A 38 -25.61 -17.57 -10.67
N GLY A 39 -26.13 -16.35 -10.80
CA GLY A 39 -25.55 -15.36 -11.70
C GLY A 39 -24.15 -14.95 -11.26
N ASN A 40 -23.33 -14.57 -12.25
CA ASN A 40 -21.94 -14.14 -12.06
C ASN A 40 -21.86 -12.71 -11.49
N SER A 41 -22.52 -12.49 -10.34
CA SER A 41 -22.47 -11.24 -9.59
C SER A 41 -22.00 -11.51 -8.16
N PRO A 42 -21.15 -10.64 -7.56
CA PRO A 42 -20.63 -10.87 -6.21
C PRO A 42 -21.75 -11.05 -5.18
N LYS A 43 -22.85 -10.31 -5.36
CA LYS A 43 -24.01 -10.35 -4.46
C LYS A 43 -24.74 -11.70 -4.51
N GLU A 44 -24.93 -12.26 -5.69
CA GLU A 44 -25.64 -13.53 -5.86
C GLU A 44 -24.81 -14.70 -5.35
N VAL A 45 -23.51 -14.72 -5.67
CA VAL A 45 -22.58 -15.74 -5.19
C VAL A 45 -22.47 -15.72 -3.67
N LEU A 46 -22.30 -14.54 -3.05
CA LEU A 46 -22.23 -14.42 -1.60
C LEU A 46 -23.54 -14.87 -0.92
N LYS A 47 -24.69 -14.52 -1.52
CA LYS A 47 -26.00 -14.93 -1.00
C LYS A 47 -26.19 -16.44 -1.11
N ALA A 48 -25.77 -17.05 -2.21
CA ALA A 48 -25.81 -18.50 -2.39
C ALA A 48 -24.95 -19.22 -1.33
N ILE A 49 -23.75 -18.71 -1.10
CA ILE A 49 -22.83 -19.25 -0.08
C ILE A 49 -23.42 -19.13 1.33
N LYS A 50 -24.03 -17.99 1.67
CA LYS A 50 -24.60 -17.77 3.01
C LYS A 50 -25.89 -18.54 3.27
N ASN A 51 -26.69 -18.76 2.23
CA ASN A 51 -28.00 -19.40 2.37
C ASN A 51 -27.96 -20.92 2.20
N ASP A 52 -26.88 -21.49 1.67
CA ASP A 52 -26.74 -22.93 1.47
C ASP A 52 -25.64 -23.51 2.41
N PRO A 53 -26.01 -24.23 3.48
CA PRO A 53 -25.05 -24.93 4.34
C PRO A 53 -24.22 -25.98 3.59
N GLN A 54 -24.70 -26.47 2.45
CA GLN A 54 -23.97 -27.40 1.58
C GLN A 54 -23.02 -26.69 0.62
N ALA A 55 -23.01 -25.35 0.57
CA ALA A 55 -22.10 -24.59 -0.29
C ALA A 55 -20.63 -24.92 0.00
N ALA A 56 -20.26 -25.09 1.28
CA ALA A 56 -18.89 -25.46 1.66
C ALA A 56 -18.45 -26.80 1.04
N ILE A 57 -19.34 -27.79 1.02
CA ILE A 57 -19.08 -29.12 0.46
C ILE A 57 -18.99 -29.05 -1.06
N LYS A 58 -19.90 -28.30 -1.70
CA LYS A 58 -19.88 -28.08 -3.16
C LYS A 58 -18.62 -27.34 -3.61
N LEU A 59 -18.20 -26.31 -2.87
CA LEU A 59 -16.98 -25.55 -3.15
C LEU A 59 -15.72 -26.42 -2.99
N ARG A 60 -15.66 -27.26 -1.94
CA ARG A 60 -14.59 -28.25 -1.76
C ARG A 60 -14.56 -29.30 -2.87
N ALA A 61 -15.72 -29.79 -3.31
CA ALA A 61 -15.82 -30.73 -4.41
C ALA A 61 -15.33 -30.09 -5.73
N LEU A 62 -15.75 -28.85 -6.00
CA LEU A 62 -15.30 -28.07 -7.14
C LEU A 62 -13.79 -27.82 -7.11
N GLU A 63 -13.24 -27.52 -5.94
CA GLU A 63 -11.80 -27.34 -5.74
C GLU A 63 -11.01 -28.60 -6.06
N LEU A 64 -11.53 -29.77 -5.71
CA LEU A 64 -10.90 -31.06 -6.02
C LEU A 64 -11.02 -31.41 -7.51
N GLU A 65 -12.16 -31.13 -8.12
CA GLU A 65 -12.44 -31.41 -9.53
C GLU A 65 -11.61 -30.51 -10.46
N HIS A 66 -11.53 -29.21 -10.15
CA HIS A 66 -10.86 -28.20 -10.96
C HIS A 66 -9.55 -27.70 -10.35
N LYS A 67 -8.91 -28.53 -9.51
CA LYS A 67 -7.68 -28.17 -8.79
C LYS A 67 -6.62 -27.57 -9.71
N TYR A 68 -6.39 -28.21 -10.85
CA TYR A 68 -5.38 -27.77 -11.83
C TYR A 68 -5.73 -26.42 -12.48
N ASP A 69 -7.01 -26.18 -12.75
CA ASP A 69 -7.46 -24.92 -13.35
C ASP A 69 -7.29 -23.75 -12.38
N PHE A 70 -7.66 -23.96 -11.11
CA PHE A 70 -7.46 -22.96 -10.07
C PHE A 70 -5.98 -22.72 -9.74
N GLU A 71 -5.16 -23.77 -9.69
CA GLU A 71 -3.70 -23.63 -9.54
C GLU A 71 -3.07 -22.83 -10.69
N ARG A 72 -3.52 -23.07 -11.93
CA ARG A 72 -3.07 -22.32 -13.11
C ARG A 72 -3.47 -20.84 -13.02
N LEU A 73 -4.70 -20.54 -12.58
CA LEU A 73 -5.16 -19.18 -12.36
C LEU A 73 -4.38 -18.49 -11.25
N ALA A 74 -4.16 -19.17 -10.12
CA ALA A 74 -3.37 -18.66 -9.01
C ALA A 74 -1.92 -18.36 -9.44
N TYR A 75 -1.32 -19.25 -10.23
CA TYR A 75 0.01 -19.04 -10.79
C TYR A 75 0.06 -17.85 -11.75
N ALA A 76 -0.92 -17.74 -12.66
CA ALA A 76 -1.01 -16.62 -13.59
C ALA A 76 -1.10 -15.27 -12.86
N ASN A 77 -1.97 -15.17 -11.84
CA ASN A 77 -2.09 -13.99 -10.99
C ASN A 77 -0.75 -13.67 -10.28
N ALA A 78 -0.08 -14.69 -9.73
CA ALA A 78 1.20 -14.52 -9.04
C ALA A 78 2.32 -14.03 -9.98
N VAL A 79 2.35 -14.51 -11.23
CA VAL A 79 3.29 -14.05 -12.25
C VAL A 79 3.01 -12.61 -12.67
N GLU A 80 1.74 -12.22 -12.80
CA GLU A 80 1.35 -10.85 -13.11
C GLU A 80 1.79 -9.87 -12.02
N HIS A 81 1.59 -10.21 -10.74
CA HIS A 81 2.10 -9.43 -9.62
C HIS A 81 3.63 -9.28 -9.65
N ARG A 82 4.36 -10.38 -9.89
CA ARG A 82 5.83 -10.31 -10.04
C ARG A 82 6.28 -9.46 -11.23
N LYS A 83 5.51 -9.43 -12.32
CA LYS A 83 5.78 -8.55 -13.47
C LYS A 83 5.59 -7.08 -13.09
N ILE A 84 4.55 -6.74 -12.34
CA ILE A 84 4.34 -5.37 -11.84
C ILE A 84 5.50 -4.95 -10.94
N ASP A 85 5.93 -5.80 -10.01
CA ASP A 85 7.04 -5.50 -9.11
C ASP A 85 8.37 -5.31 -9.87
N THR A 86 8.62 -6.16 -10.88
CA THR A 86 9.82 -6.04 -11.71
C THR A 86 9.79 -4.83 -12.63
N LEU A 87 8.61 -4.43 -13.13
CA LEU A 87 8.43 -3.18 -13.87
C LEU A 87 8.71 -1.96 -12.99
N ASP A 88 8.24 -1.93 -11.73
CA ASP A 88 8.51 -0.82 -10.80
C ASP A 88 10.02 -0.69 -10.51
N ILE A 89 10.73 -1.82 -10.34
CA ILE A 89 12.20 -1.84 -10.17
C ILE A 89 12.92 -1.38 -11.46
N GLN A 90 12.44 -1.81 -12.62
CA GLN A 90 13.02 -1.40 -13.91
C GLN A 90 12.78 0.08 -14.21
N ASP A 91 11.61 0.61 -13.88
CA ASP A 91 11.29 2.03 -14.01
C ASP A 91 12.05 2.88 -12.98
N ALA A 92 12.30 2.37 -11.78
CA ALA A 92 13.23 3.00 -10.82
C ALA A 92 14.64 3.10 -11.41
N ARG A 93 15.17 2.01 -11.98
CA ARG A 93 16.51 2.02 -12.63
C ARG A 93 16.55 2.91 -13.87
N LYS A 94 15.49 2.93 -14.68
CA LYS A 94 15.38 3.83 -15.84
C LYS A 94 15.33 5.29 -15.42
N ARG A 95 14.63 5.61 -14.33
CA ARG A 95 14.60 6.94 -13.73
C ARG A 95 15.98 7.35 -13.23
N ASP A 96 16.70 6.48 -12.53
CA ASP A 96 18.06 6.75 -12.07
C ASP A 96 19.01 7.00 -13.25
N THR A 97 18.91 6.21 -14.32
CA THR A 97 19.70 6.44 -15.54
C THR A 97 19.26 7.69 -16.29
N ALA A 98 17.97 8.04 -16.31
CA ALA A 98 17.46 9.24 -16.98
C ALA A 98 17.83 10.53 -16.24
N ILE A 99 17.91 10.49 -14.90
CA ILE A 99 18.41 11.58 -14.06
C ILE A 99 19.91 11.79 -14.33
N TYR A 100 20.68 10.71 -14.44
CA TYR A 100 22.12 10.78 -14.73
C TYR A 100 22.43 11.26 -16.15
N VAL A 101 21.65 10.84 -17.15
CA VAL A 101 21.87 11.15 -18.57
C VAL A 101 21.39 12.56 -18.96
N ASN A 102 20.33 13.09 -18.32
CA ASN A 102 19.82 14.43 -18.62
C ASN A 102 20.46 15.57 -17.81
N GLY A 103 21.42 15.29 -16.93
CA GLY A 103 22.17 16.32 -16.19
C GLY A 103 21.35 17.16 -15.19
N TYR A 104 20.08 16.83 -14.97
CA TYR A 104 19.22 17.51 -13.99
C TYR A 104 19.53 17.00 -12.58
N HIS A 105 20.45 17.66 -11.89
CA HIS A 105 20.51 17.59 -10.43
C HIS A 105 19.27 18.31 -9.87
N ASN A 106 18.52 17.64 -8.99
CA ASN A 106 17.33 18.20 -8.35
C ASN A 106 17.72 19.17 -7.22
N TYR A 107 18.36 20.29 -7.56
CA TYR A 107 18.77 21.32 -6.59
C TYR A 107 17.61 21.96 -5.82
N ARG A 108 16.36 21.65 -6.11
CA ARG A 108 15.18 22.27 -5.46
C ARG A 108 15.10 21.92 -3.97
N ALA A 109 15.37 20.67 -3.61
CA ALA A 109 15.38 20.22 -2.21
C ALA A 109 16.61 20.76 -1.47
N ASP A 110 17.77 20.72 -2.12
CA ASP A 110 19.03 21.24 -1.59
C ASP A 110 18.98 22.75 -1.33
N ILE A 111 18.41 23.53 -2.25
CA ILE A 111 18.24 24.98 -2.10
C ILE A 111 17.28 25.29 -0.95
N LEU A 112 16.18 24.54 -0.80
CA LEU A 112 15.24 24.74 0.30
C LEU A 112 15.90 24.43 1.65
N ALA A 113 16.64 23.32 1.75
CA ALA A 113 17.36 22.93 2.95
C ALA A 113 18.45 23.95 3.32
N PHE A 114 19.22 24.42 2.33
CA PHE A 114 20.25 25.43 2.53
C PHE A 114 19.65 26.77 3.00
N MET A 115 18.55 27.23 2.39
CA MET A 115 17.85 28.46 2.79
C MET A 115 17.27 28.36 4.20
N ALA A 116 16.68 27.22 4.56
CA ALA A 116 16.16 26.99 5.92
C ALA A 116 17.28 26.98 6.96
N PHE A 117 18.41 26.34 6.66
CA PHE A 117 19.58 26.31 7.54
C PHE A 117 20.22 27.71 7.68
N ALA A 118 20.37 28.45 6.59
CA ALA A 118 20.89 29.82 6.61
C ALA A 118 19.99 30.75 7.45
N MET A 119 18.67 30.64 7.31
CA MET A 119 17.71 31.42 8.10
C MET A 119 17.79 31.08 9.60
N LEU A 120 17.99 29.81 9.94
CA LEU A 120 18.21 29.37 11.32
C LEU A 120 19.49 30.01 11.90
N CYS A 121 20.59 29.98 11.16
CA CYS A 121 21.85 30.60 11.59
C CYS A 121 21.70 32.12 11.81
N VAL A 122 20.96 32.82 10.94
CA VAL A 122 20.67 34.26 11.10
C VAL A 122 19.84 34.52 12.36
N MET A 123 18.81 33.72 12.64
CA MET A 123 18.02 33.86 13.87
C MET A 123 18.86 33.63 15.13
N VAL A 124 19.71 32.59 15.15
CA VAL A 124 20.60 32.31 16.28
C VAL A 124 21.62 33.44 16.49
N TYR A 125 22.14 34.01 15.41
CA TYR A 125 23.04 35.17 15.47
C TYR A 125 22.33 36.42 16.02
N MET A 126 21.10 36.70 15.58
CA MET A 126 20.29 37.83 16.08
C MET A 126 19.97 37.71 17.57
N ILE A 127 19.76 36.49 18.07
CA ILE A 127 19.52 36.22 19.49
C ILE A 127 20.80 36.40 20.31
N ASN A 128 21.94 35.89 19.84
CA ASN A 128 23.23 36.05 20.54
C ASN A 128 23.71 37.51 20.56
N GLY A 129 23.42 38.29 19.51
CA GLY A 129 23.88 39.68 19.38
C GLY A 129 23.08 40.71 20.19
N ASN A 130 21.93 40.35 20.76
CA ASN A 130 21.03 41.34 21.38
C ASN A 130 20.56 40.89 22.77
N ILE A 131 21.20 41.43 23.82
CA ILE A 131 21.02 41.05 25.25
C ILE A 131 19.71 41.64 25.85
N GLY A 132 18.85 42.29 25.05
CA GLY A 132 17.63 42.97 25.49
C GLY A 132 16.31 42.36 24.99
N ILE A 133 16.32 41.12 24.48
CA ILE A 133 15.12 40.50 23.91
C ILE A 133 14.12 40.14 25.03
N LYS A 134 12.88 40.67 24.92
CA LYS A 134 11.80 40.34 25.86
C LYS A 134 11.50 38.84 25.84
N PRO A 135 11.16 38.21 26.98
CA PRO A 135 10.90 36.77 27.07
C PRO A 135 9.85 36.25 26.07
N GLU A 136 8.84 37.07 25.76
CA GLU A 136 7.79 36.76 24.78
C GLU A 136 8.34 36.57 23.35
N VAL A 137 9.31 37.40 22.97
CA VAL A 137 9.94 37.35 21.64
C VAL A 137 10.84 36.12 21.53
N LEU A 138 11.55 35.77 22.61
CA LEU A 138 12.37 34.57 22.70
C LEU A 138 11.52 33.29 22.55
N ALA A 139 10.32 33.27 23.12
CA ALA A 139 9.38 32.15 22.95
C ALA A 139 8.95 31.97 21.47
N ILE A 140 8.66 33.06 20.76
CA ILE A 140 8.34 33.04 19.32
C ILE A 140 9.53 32.51 18.51
N PHE A 141 10.76 32.94 18.85
CA PHE A 141 11.97 32.43 18.21
C PHE A 141 12.17 30.92 18.43
N ASN A 142 12.00 30.42 19.66
CA ASN A 142 12.12 28.99 19.96
C ASN A 142 11.06 28.16 19.21
N MET A 143 9.83 28.66 19.08
CA MET A 143 8.78 28.01 18.29
C MET A 143 9.14 27.98 16.79
N ALA A 144 9.67 29.07 16.25
CA ALA A 144 10.11 29.16 14.86
C ALA A 144 11.30 28.22 14.57
N ILE A 145 12.26 28.12 15.49
CA ILE A 145 13.37 27.16 15.41
C ILE A 145 12.84 25.73 15.37
N GLY A 146 11.88 25.38 16.23
CA GLY A 146 11.24 24.06 16.22
C GLY A 146 10.54 23.74 14.90
N ALA A 147 9.83 24.72 14.31
CA ALA A 147 9.18 24.55 13.01
C ALA A 147 10.19 24.35 11.86
N LEU A 148 11.31 25.07 11.87
CA LEU A 148 12.39 24.91 10.88
C LEU A 148 13.08 23.55 10.99
N LEU A 149 13.37 23.08 12.21
CA LEU A 149 13.92 21.74 12.43
C LEU A 149 12.98 20.65 11.90
N LYS A 150 11.66 20.81 12.09
CA LYS A 150 10.66 19.91 11.50
C LYS A 150 10.73 19.90 9.97
N MET A 151 10.79 21.08 9.33
CA MET A 151 10.87 21.17 7.87
C MET A 151 12.14 20.52 7.31
N ILE A 152 13.28 20.63 8.01
CA ILE A 152 14.50 19.89 7.66
C ILE A 152 14.23 18.38 7.72
N GLY A 153 13.61 17.91 8.81
CA GLY A 153 13.18 16.50 8.92
C GLY A 153 12.27 16.04 7.79
N ASP A 154 11.34 16.89 7.36
CA ASP A 154 10.43 16.62 6.23
C ASP A 154 11.19 16.53 4.89
N VAL A 155 12.22 17.36 4.67
CA VAL A 155 13.09 17.29 3.47
C VAL A 155 13.95 16.03 3.47
N PHE A 156 14.55 15.67 4.60
CA PHE A 156 15.27 14.40 4.74
C PHE A 156 14.34 13.20 4.51
N ALA A 157 13.13 13.26 5.05
CA ALA A 157 12.13 12.22 4.81
C ALA A 157 11.71 12.16 3.33
N PHE A 158 11.61 13.30 2.63
CA PHE A 158 11.33 13.32 1.20
C PHE A 158 12.47 12.70 0.36
N GLU A 159 13.72 13.10 0.64
CA GLU A 159 14.90 12.69 -0.13
C GLU A 159 15.31 11.22 0.13
N PHE A 160 15.24 10.77 1.40
CA PHE A 160 15.62 9.41 1.78
C PHE A 160 14.43 8.43 1.84
N GLY A 161 13.22 8.90 1.50
CA GLY A 161 12.10 8.03 1.10
C GLY A 161 11.03 7.77 2.16
N SER A 162 10.23 8.78 2.48
CA SER A 162 8.95 8.64 3.20
C SER A 162 7.87 7.98 2.34
N SER A 163 8.07 7.94 1.02
CA SER A 163 7.25 7.18 0.08
C SER A 163 7.30 5.67 0.34
N ARG A 164 8.39 5.16 0.93
CA ARG A 164 8.50 3.77 1.41
C ARG A 164 7.65 3.55 2.67
N GLY A 165 7.64 4.52 3.58
CA GLY A 165 6.84 4.46 4.81
C GLY A 165 5.33 4.50 4.57
N SER A 166 4.87 5.26 3.57
CA SER A 166 3.46 5.26 3.14
C SER A 166 3.04 3.90 2.55
N LYS A 167 3.86 3.33 1.65
CA LYS A 167 3.61 1.99 1.07
C LYS A 167 3.68 0.89 2.14
N GLU A 168 4.61 0.96 3.08
CA GLU A 168 4.77 -0.01 4.16
C GLU A 168 3.65 0.09 5.21
N LYS A 169 3.12 1.31 5.45
CA LYS A 169 1.92 1.52 6.26
C LYS A 169 0.67 0.98 5.57
N GLU A 170 0.53 1.20 4.27
CA GLU A 170 -0.57 0.67 3.46
C GLU A 170 -0.52 -0.86 3.38
N LEU A 171 0.67 -1.45 3.13
CA LEU A 171 0.90 -2.90 3.20
C LEU A 171 0.64 -3.45 4.61
N ARG A 172 1.07 -2.76 5.67
CA ARG A 172 0.74 -3.16 7.05
C ARG A 172 -0.75 -3.08 7.31
N GLU A 173 -1.46 -2.04 6.88
CA GLU A 173 -2.91 -1.93 7.07
C GLU A 173 -3.65 -3.06 6.33
N VAL A 174 -3.22 -3.43 5.12
CA VAL A 174 -3.75 -4.59 4.38
C VAL A 174 -3.45 -5.91 5.11
N VAL A 175 -2.23 -6.10 5.63
CA VAL A 175 -1.82 -7.31 6.37
C VAL A 175 -2.45 -7.40 7.77
N PHE A 176 -2.66 -6.28 8.45
CA PHE A 176 -3.34 -6.24 9.75
C PHE A 176 -4.85 -6.41 9.61
N SER A 177 -5.44 -5.93 8.51
CA SER A 177 -6.82 -6.23 8.14
C SER A 177 -7.03 -7.74 7.98
N SER A 178 -6.12 -8.42 7.29
CA SER A 178 -6.20 -9.89 7.13
C SER A 178 -5.92 -10.66 8.42
N HIS A 179 -5.10 -10.15 9.34
CA HIS A 179 -4.89 -10.78 10.65
C HIS A 179 -6.04 -10.56 11.65
N ARG A 180 -6.74 -9.41 11.62
CA ARG A 180 -7.93 -9.19 12.48
C ARG A 180 -9.08 -10.12 12.13
N LEU A 181 -9.16 -10.57 10.89
CA LEU A 181 -10.13 -11.57 10.44
C LEU A 181 -9.77 -13.00 10.91
N GLY A 182 -8.56 -13.23 11.42
CA GLY A 182 -8.09 -14.52 11.94
C GLY A 182 -8.26 -14.72 13.46
N PHE A 183 -8.64 -13.69 14.22
CA PHE A 183 -8.78 -13.76 15.70
C PHE A 183 -10.24 -13.73 16.20
N PHE A 184 -11.22 -13.69 15.29
CA PHE A 184 -12.61 -14.02 15.61
C PHE A 184 -12.94 -15.41 15.05
N ASN A 185 -12.29 -16.43 15.63
CA ASN A 185 -12.78 -17.81 15.66
C ASN A 185 -12.37 -18.42 17.00
#